data_AF-A0A954FG11-F1
#
_entry.id   AF-A0A954FG11-F1
#
_cell.length_a   1.000
_cell.length_b   1.000
_cell.length_c   1.000
_cell.angle_alpha   90.00
_cell.angle_beta   90.00
_cell.angle_gamma   90.00
#
_symmetry.space_group_name_H-M   'P 1'
#
loop_
_entity.id
_entity.type
_entity.pdbx_description
1 polymer ?
#
loop_
_entity_poly.entity_id
_entity_poly.type
_entity_poly.pdbx_seq_one_letter_code
_entity_poly.pdbx_strand_id
1 'polypeptide(L)'
;QQVETRSRILRQIQPGYWSQRAWILVDQQHQVDRYGSQLSQSLKQAQLLYSLGKIEQAIEAYTKTAEQATAEGKGDLAFELAFTSASLQMQAKQYKEAAEQFQSLSRKYSTAPRAADAGLLAAWCLGQLYTQSRTKSRRLAYTAALEEVQKQFPDSNSDYEAGWMLARLEEARLQYSKALVLYAEVPADHPRAADAHLGIARCYEQILQRLTSLGKPTSAWRQEAIDVLEKYLVNFRAESDPLILQSQADIALRLTRIYLNDTPPRYTKANQLLELIISTASRSITELKRNNEHAEASVAQTAKVIQRWNEIANQARRLEIITLAGQGNPTEARSLVESLENAGTNELLAVLNGVSQINLDLSAKTRYELGQLQLKSAEKLIGRRDELNPRQRQQLDLCLAEAYLATNQHIRALEHYQELLKQAPKDTALIKQVAQLLEHCGTKVCLREAAQKWRLLESAEKPGSIPWLDARLHIVETTFDSGDESEARKLLGVTMLLYPDLGNDELKLRFQELQQRIQK
;
A
#
# COMPACT_ATOMS: atom_id res chain seq x y z
N GLN A 1 -30.47 43.18 -21.35
CA GLN A 1 -29.30 44.05 -21.59
C GLN A 1 -29.26 45.27 -20.67
N GLN A 2 -30.15 46.29 -20.78
CA GLN A 2 -30.06 47.48 -19.89
C GLN A 2 -30.14 47.16 -18.38
N VAL A 3 -30.97 46.20 -17.98
CA VAL A 3 -31.11 45.76 -16.57
C VAL A 3 -29.85 45.03 -16.06
N GLU A 4 -29.19 44.27 -16.93
CA GLU A 4 -27.95 43.53 -16.62
C GLU A 4 -26.77 44.48 -16.42
N THR A 5 -26.63 45.48 -17.29
CA THR A 5 -25.62 46.54 -17.16
C THR A 5 -25.82 47.32 -15.86
N ARG A 6 -27.07 47.66 -15.51
CA ARG A 6 -27.39 48.36 -14.25
C ARG A 6 -27.15 47.50 -13.01
N SER A 7 -27.42 46.19 -13.06
CA SER A 7 -27.10 45.26 -11.97
C SER A 7 -25.59 45.16 -11.73
N ARG A 8 -24.77 45.09 -12.79
CA ARG A 8 -23.29 45.10 -12.67
C ARG A 8 -22.77 46.40 -12.07
N ILE A 9 -23.30 47.55 -12.50
CA ILE A 9 -22.95 48.87 -11.94
C ILE A 9 -23.34 48.96 -10.45
N LEU A 10 -24.54 48.49 -10.08
CA LEU A 10 -25.02 48.49 -8.69
C LEU A 10 -24.10 47.66 -7.76
N ARG A 11 -23.53 46.55 -8.26
CA ARG A 11 -22.58 45.70 -7.52
C ARG A 11 -21.23 46.37 -7.31
N GLN A 12 -20.80 47.23 -8.23
CA GLN A 12 -19.55 47.98 -8.12
C GLN A 12 -19.69 49.19 -7.19
N ILE A 13 -20.83 49.89 -7.22
CA ILE A 13 -21.04 51.15 -6.51
C ILE A 13 -21.57 50.92 -5.08
N GLN A 14 -22.40 49.90 -4.85
CA GLN A 14 -23.03 49.66 -3.56
C GLN A 14 -23.11 48.15 -3.24
N PRO A 15 -21.98 47.51 -2.89
CA PRO A 15 -21.96 46.12 -2.48
C PRO A 15 -22.79 45.94 -1.20
N GLY A 16 -23.78 45.06 -1.26
CA GLY A 16 -24.75 44.84 -0.19
C GLY A 16 -26.02 44.17 -0.67
N TYR A 17 -27.00 44.04 0.24
CA TYR A 17 -28.24 43.28 0.04
C TYR A 17 -28.94 43.55 -1.31
N TRP A 18 -29.12 44.83 -1.69
CA TRP A 18 -29.83 45.20 -2.90
C TRP A 18 -29.06 44.88 -4.19
N SER A 19 -27.74 44.97 -4.18
CA SER A 19 -26.91 44.54 -5.30
C SER A 19 -26.98 43.02 -5.51
N GLN A 20 -27.00 42.26 -4.42
CA GLN A 20 -27.13 40.80 -4.46
C GLN A 20 -28.53 40.40 -4.92
N ARG A 21 -29.56 41.11 -4.47
CA ARG A 21 -30.95 40.86 -4.88
C ARG A 21 -31.20 41.22 -6.36
N ALA A 22 -30.63 42.31 -6.85
CA ALA A 22 -30.70 42.68 -8.26
C ALA A 22 -29.98 41.66 -9.16
N TRP A 23 -28.82 41.15 -8.72
CA TRP A 23 -28.10 40.10 -9.43
C TRP A 23 -28.91 38.79 -9.48
N ILE A 24 -29.49 38.37 -8.35
CA ILE A 24 -30.38 37.20 -8.29
C ILE A 24 -31.55 37.37 -9.26
N LEU A 25 -32.22 38.53 -9.27
CA LEU A 25 -33.37 38.75 -10.16
C LEU A 25 -32.99 38.75 -11.66
N VAL A 26 -31.82 39.28 -12.00
CA VAL A 26 -31.30 39.24 -13.38
C VAL A 26 -30.94 37.83 -13.79
N ASP A 27 -30.23 37.08 -12.94
CA ASP A 27 -29.90 35.67 -13.17
C ASP A 27 -31.18 34.82 -13.32
N GLN A 28 -32.19 35.09 -12.50
CA GLN A 28 -33.50 34.44 -12.59
C GLN A 28 -34.21 34.72 -13.92
N GLN A 29 -34.15 35.95 -14.44
CA GLN A 29 -34.72 36.25 -15.75
C GLN A 29 -33.96 35.54 -16.86
N HIS A 30 -32.62 35.49 -16.79
CA HIS A 30 -31.81 34.72 -17.73
C HIS A 30 -32.14 33.22 -17.71
N GLN A 31 -32.40 32.64 -16.54
CA GLN A 31 -32.82 31.25 -16.43
C GLN A 31 -34.22 31.02 -17.01
N VAL A 32 -35.16 31.94 -16.81
CA VAL A 32 -36.50 31.87 -17.42
C VAL A 32 -36.43 32.00 -18.93
N ASP A 33 -35.62 32.93 -19.44
CA ASP A 33 -35.45 33.17 -20.88
C ASP A 33 -34.76 31.98 -21.56
N ARG A 34 -33.82 31.31 -20.87
CA ARG A 34 -33.03 30.19 -21.41
C ARG A 34 -33.71 28.82 -21.25
N TYR A 35 -34.47 28.62 -20.19
CA TYR A 35 -35.00 27.30 -19.82
C TYR A 35 -36.52 27.26 -19.68
N GLY A 36 -37.24 28.36 -19.84
CA GLY A 36 -38.68 28.43 -19.62
C GLY A 36 -39.06 28.59 -18.14
N SER A 37 -40.26 29.14 -17.91
CA SER A 37 -40.74 29.53 -16.57
C SER A 37 -40.86 28.35 -15.60
N GLN A 38 -41.35 27.20 -16.08
CA GLN A 38 -41.59 26.03 -15.25
C GLN A 38 -40.29 25.36 -14.77
N LEU A 39 -39.32 25.12 -15.66
CA LEU A 39 -38.01 24.57 -15.29
C LEU A 39 -37.21 25.52 -14.40
N SER A 40 -37.26 26.82 -14.66
CA SER A 40 -36.60 27.81 -13.79
C SER A 40 -37.18 27.80 -12.37
N GLN A 41 -38.49 27.61 -12.23
CA GLN A 41 -39.12 27.50 -10.91
C GLN A 41 -38.70 26.21 -10.17
N SER A 42 -38.74 25.06 -10.84
CA SER A 42 -38.31 23.77 -10.28
C SER A 42 -36.83 23.80 -9.86
N LEU A 43 -35.96 24.41 -10.67
CA LEU A 43 -34.54 24.58 -10.35
C LEU A 43 -34.32 25.46 -9.11
N LYS A 44 -35.02 26.60 -9.01
CA LYS A 44 -34.93 27.47 -7.81
C LYS A 44 -35.33 26.74 -6.55
N GLN A 45 -36.37 25.91 -6.62
CA GLN A 45 -36.80 25.11 -5.48
C GLN A 45 -35.72 24.12 -5.04
N ALA A 46 -35.08 23.43 -5.97
CA ALA A 46 -33.99 22.50 -5.67
C ALA A 46 -32.78 23.20 -5.03
N GLN A 47 -32.39 24.37 -5.56
CA GLN A 47 -31.31 25.20 -5.02
C GLN A 47 -31.62 25.70 -3.60
N LEU A 48 -32.87 26.14 -3.36
CA LEU A 48 -33.30 26.58 -2.04
C LEU A 48 -33.21 25.44 -1.02
N LEU A 49 -33.72 24.25 -1.36
CA LEU A 49 -33.67 23.07 -0.49
C LEU A 49 -32.22 22.70 -0.13
N TYR A 50 -31.30 22.78 -1.11
CA TYR A 50 -29.88 22.55 -0.86
C TYR A 50 -29.30 23.60 0.09
N SER A 51 -29.58 24.89 -0.14
CA SER A 51 -29.08 25.99 0.70
C SER A 51 -29.58 25.91 2.16
N LEU A 52 -30.75 25.30 2.37
CA LEU A 52 -31.34 25.06 3.69
C LEU A 52 -30.81 23.79 4.36
N GLY A 53 -29.86 23.08 3.74
CA GLY A 53 -29.30 21.83 4.26
C GLY A 53 -30.23 20.62 4.17
N LYS A 54 -31.37 20.73 3.47
CA LYS A 54 -32.33 19.63 3.27
C LYS A 54 -31.89 18.73 2.11
N ILE A 55 -30.79 18.01 2.30
CA ILE A 55 -30.07 17.29 1.23
C ILE A 55 -30.96 16.26 0.52
N GLU A 56 -31.72 15.43 1.24
CA GLU A 56 -32.58 14.41 0.61
C GLU A 56 -33.68 15.02 -0.27
N GLN A 57 -34.32 16.09 0.21
CA GLN A 57 -35.35 16.80 -0.56
C GLN A 57 -34.75 17.53 -1.76
N ALA A 58 -33.54 18.06 -1.62
CA ALA A 58 -32.81 18.67 -2.72
C ALA A 58 -32.48 17.65 -3.82
N ILE A 59 -32.02 16.45 -3.44
CA ILE A 59 -31.77 15.33 -4.37
C ILE A 59 -33.03 15.02 -5.17
N GLU A 60 -34.17 14.80 -4.49
CA GLU A 60 -35.44 14.50 -5.16
C GLU A 60 -35.87 15.63 -6.11
N ALA A 61 -35.74 16.88 -5.68
CA ALA A 61 -36.08 18.05 -6.50
C ALA A 61 -35.19 18.19 -7.74
N TYR A 62 -33.87 17.97 -7.62
CA TYR A 62 -32.96 17.97 -8.76
C TYR A 62 -33.27 16.82 -9.73
N THR A 63 -33.55 15.62 -9.23
CA THR A 63 -33.90 14.46 -10.06
C THR A 63 -35.18 14.72 -10.86
N LYS A 64 -36.26 15.20 -10.22
CA LYS A 64 -37.51 15.56 -10.92
C LYS A 64 -37.29 16.66 -11.95
N THR A 65 -36.48 17.66 -11.64
CA THR A 65 -36.18 18.75 -12.59
C THR A 65 -35.38 18.23 -13.80
N ALA A 66 -34.47 17.28 -13.60
CA ALA A 66 -33.72 16.65 -14.68
C ALA A 66 -34.61 15.79 -15.60
N GLU A 67 -35.57 15.05 -15.03
CA GLU A 67 -36.58 14.30 -15.78
C GLU A 67 -37.46 15.24 -16.62
N GLN A 68 -37.89 16.36 -16.05
CA GLN A 68 -38.64 17.39 -16.78
C GLN A 68 -37.80 17.98 -17.92
N ALA A 69 -36.53 18.32 -17.66
CA ALA A 69 -35.63 18.84 -18.69
C ALA A 69 -35.41 17.81 -19.83
N THR A 70 -35.37 16.52 -19.50
CA THR A 70 -35.32 15.44 -20.49
C THR A 70 -36.59 15.44 -21.36
N ALA A 71 -37.77 15.51 -20.74
CA ALA A 71 -39.05 15.50 -21.44
C ALA A 71 -39.23 16.73 -22.37
N GLU A 72 -38.66 17.87 -21.98
CA GLU A 72 -38.64 19.09 -22.79
C GLU A 72 -37.53 19.12 -23.87
N GLY A 73 -36.79 18.02 -24.06
CA GLY A 73 -35.73 17.92 -25.06
C GLY A 73 -34.46 18.70 -24.74
N LYS A 74 -34.30 19.19 -23.51
CA LYS A 74 -33.14 19.97 -23.05
C LYS A 74 -32.07 19.03 -22.47
N GLY A 75 -31.47 18.21 -23.34
CA GLY A 75 -30.53 17.14 -22.96
C GLY A 75 -29.35 17.60 -22.09
N ASP A 76 -28.68 18.69 -22.46
CA ASP A 76 -27.51 19.20 -21.71
C ASP A 76 -27.89 19.64 -20.29
N LEU A 77 -29.03 20.34 -20.15
CA LEU A 77 -29.54 20.75 -18.83
C LEU A 77 -29.97 19.54 -18.01
N ALA A 78 -30.65 18.57 -18.64
CA ALA A 78 -31.04 17.33 -17.97
C ALA A 78 -29.82 16.57 -17.43
N PHE A 79 -28.74 16.51 -18.21
CA PHE A 79 -27.48 15.92 -17.79
C PHE A 79 -26.90 16.63 -16.56
N GLU A 80 -26.72 17.96 -16.60
CA GLU A 80 -26.12 18.72 -15.50
C GLU A 80 -26.94 18.65 -14.20
N LEU A 81 -28.27 18.69 -14.30
CA LEU A 81 -29.16 18.57 -13.14
C LEU A 81 -29.11 17.18 -12.51
N ALA A 82 -29.14 16.14 -13.34
CA ALA A 82 -29.03 14.78 -12.85
C ALA A 82 -27.62 14.47 -12.31
N PHE A 83 -26.57 15.03 -12.92
CA PHE A 83 -25.19 14.93 -12.42
C PHE A 83 -25.08 15.58 -11.03
N THR A 84 -25.71 16.75 -10.85
CA THR A 84 -25.76 17.44 -9.55
C THR A 84 -26.47 16.60 -8.51
N SER A 85 -27.64 16.04 -8.85
CA SER A 85 -28.38 15.13 -7.96
C SER A 85 -27.54 13.92 -7.54
N ALA A 86 -26.90 13.22 -8.49
CA ALA A 86 -26.04 12.06 -8.20
C ALA A 86 -24.82 12.45 -7.35
N SER A 87 -24.25 13.64 -7.55
CA SER A 87 -23.16 14.17 -6.74
C SER A 87 -23.59 14.44 -5.29
N LEU A 88 -24.81 14.95 -5.09
CA LEU A 88 -25.38 15.14 -3.75
C LEU A 88 -25.62 13.80 -3.04
N GLN A 89 -26.13 12.79 -3.76
CA GLN A 89 -26.26 11.42 -3.22
C GLN A 89 -24.91 10.85 -2.80
N MET A 90 -23.87 11.03 -3.63
CA MET A 90 -22.51 10.62 -3.32
C MET A 90 -21.98 11.30 -2.04
N GLN A 91 -22.18 12.61 -1.89
CA GLN A 91 -21.81 13.36 -0.69
C GLN A 91 -22.58 12.88 0.55
N ALA A 92 -23.86 12.52 0.38
CA ALA A 92 -24.69 11.92 1.42
C ALA A 92 -24.36 10.44 1.73
N LYS A 93 -23.32 9.87 1.09
CA LYS A 93 -22.88 8.47 1.21
C LYS A 93 -23.93 7.45 0.74
N GLN A 94 -24.90 7.88 -0.07
CA GLN A 94 -25.87 7.04 -0.77
C GLN A 94 -25.22 6.46 -2.03
N TYR A 95 -24.16 5.67 -1.83
CA TYR A 95 -23.28 5.22 -2.92
C TYR A 95 -23.97 4.29 -3.91
N LYS A 96 -25.00 3.55 -3.50
CA LYS A 96 -25.71 2.63 -4.39
C LYS A 96 -26.56 3.42 -5.38
N GLU A 97 -27.36 4.32 -4.86
CA GLU A 97 -28.25 5.21 -5.61
C GLU A 97 -27.43 6.11 -6.55
N ALA A 98 -26.34 6.71 -6.02
CA ALA A 98 -25.43 7.52 -6.80
C ALA A 98 -24.79 6.74 -7.96
N ALA A 99 -24.34 5.50 -7.70
CA ALA A 99 -23.76 4.66 -8.75
C ALA A 99 -24.77 4.35 -9.86
N GLU A 100 -26.00 3.97 -9.51
CA GLU A 100 -27.06 3.67 -10.49
C GLU A 100 -27.39 4.91 -11.34
N GLN A 101 -27.50 6.09 -10.71
CA GLN A 101 -27.79 7.34 -11.40
C GLN A 101 -26.64 7.79 -12.32
N PHE A 102 -25.40 7.74 -11.84
CA PHE A 102 -24.21 8.07 -12.65
C PHE A 102 -24.02 7.10 -13.84
N GLN A 103 -24.23 5.79 -13.65
CA GLN A 103 -24.17 4.82 -14.76
C GLN A 103 -25.24 5.11 -15.82
N SER A 104 -26.47 5.39 -15.38
CA SER A 104 -27.55 5.76 -16.29
C SER A 104 -27.20 7.02 -17.09
N LEU A 105 -26.63 8.04 -16.44
CA LEU A 105 -26.21 9.28 -17.10
C LEU A 105 -25.12 9.06 -18.13
N SER A 106 -24.07 8.30 -17.76
CA SER A 106 -22.94 8.01 -18.64
C SER A 106 -23.36 7.26 -19.91
N ARG A 107 -24.29 6.30 -19.78
CA ARG A 107 -24.83 5.54 -20.94
C ARG A 107 -25.80 6.37 -21.79
N LYS A 108 -26.71 7.10 -21.15
CA LYS A 108 -27.77 7.84 -21.86
C LYS A 108 -27.24 9.06 -22.61
N TYR A 109 -26.22 9.72 -22.06
CA TYR A 109 -25.65 10.94 -22.62
C TYR A 109 -24.18 10.73 -22.99
N SER A 110 -23.86 9.66 -23.72
CA SER A 110 -22.48 9.25 -24.02
C SER A 110 -21.65 10.30 -24.78
N THR A 111 -22.29 11.29 -25.41
CA THR A 111 -21.61 12.38 -26.12
C THR A 111 -21.45 13.65 -25.27
N ALA A 112 -22.00 13.68 -24.06
CA ALA A 112 -21.88 14.84 -23.18
C ALA A 112 -20.43 14.98 -22.69
N PRO A 113 -19.89 16.21 -22.53
CA PRO A 113 -18.49 16.43 -22.16
C PRO A 113 -18.05 15.72 -20.87
N ARG A 114 -18.98 15.51 -19.93
CA ARG A 114 -18.72 14.89 -18.61
C ARG A 114 -19.31 13.49 -18.48
N ALA A 115 -19.69 12.86 -19.60
CA ALA A 115 -20.26 11.51 -19.59
C ALA A 115 -19.26 10.47 -19.10
N ALA A 116 -17.99 10.63 -19.47
CA ALA A 116 -16.88 9.80 -19.01
C ALA A 116 -16.66 9.97 -17.50
N ASP A 117 -16.69 11.21 -17.00
CA ASP A 117 -16.61 11.51 -15.56
C ASP A 117 -17.77 10.90 -14.77
N ALA A 118 -18.99 10.95 -15.31
CA ALA A 118 -20.14 10.30 -14.69
C ALA A 118 -19.91 8.79 -14.58
N GLY A 119 -19.42 8.13 -15.64
CA GLY A 119 -19.08 6.71 -15.60
C GLY A 119 -18.02 6.37 -14.55
N LEU A 120 -16.96 7.18 -14.47
CA LEU A 120 -15.90 7.02 -13.48
C LEU A 120 -16.40 7.22 -12.04
N LEU A 121 -17.26 8.22 -11.79
CA LEU A 121 -17.86 8.44 -10.47
C LEU A 121 -18.80 7.31 -10.05
N ALA A 122 -19.51 6.72 -11.01
CA ALA A 122 -20.29 5.50 -10.80
C ALA A 122 -19.39 4.34 -10.34
N ALA A 123 -18.28 4.10 -11.04
CA ALA A 123 -17.30 3.09 -10.66
C ALA A 123 -16.70 3.38 -9.28
N TRP A 124 -16.37 4.64 -8.99
CA TRP A 124 -15.86 5.06 -7.68
C TRP A 124 -16.85 4.76 -6.55
N CYS A 125 -18.15 5.05 -6.74
CA CYS A 125 -19.20 4.74 -5.76
C CYS A 125 -19.30 3.23 -5.50
N LEU A 126 -19.22 2.40 -6.55
CA LEU A 126 -19.16 0.93 -6.41
C LEU A 126 -17.89 0.47 -5.69
N GLY A 127 -16.76 1.15 -5.91
CA GLY A 127 -15.51 0.94 -5.17
C GLY A 127 -15.65 1.26 -3.67
N GLN A 128 -16.40 2.30 -3.30
CA GLN A 128 -16.72 2.60 -1.90
C GLN A 128 -17.58 1.50 -1.28
N LEU A 129 -18.62 1.02 -1.99
CA LEU A 129 -19.43 -0.10 -1.53
C LEU A 129 -18.61 -1.38 -1.36
N TYR A 130 -17.67 -1.66 -2.26
CA TYR A 130 -16.75 -2.78 -2.13
C TYR A 130 -15.80 -2.62 -0.93
N THR A 131 -15.34 -1.40 -0.65
CA THR A 131 -14.49 -1.11 0.51
C THR A 131 -15.24 -1.32 1.83
N GLN A 132 -16.53 -0.93 1.88
CA GLN A 132 -17.40 -1.17 3.05
C GLN A 132 -17.68 -2.65 3.28
N SER A 133 -17.84 -3.44 2.21
CA SER A 133 -18.01 -4.89 2.32
C SER A 133 -17.45 -5.62 1.10
N ARG A 134 -16.38 -6.38 1.33
CA ARG A 134 -15.60 -7.04 0.28
C ARG A 134 -16.24 -8.35 -0.18
N THR A 135 -17.42 -8.26 -0.79
CA THR A 135 -18.10 -9.42 -1.37
C THR A 135 -17.72 -9.63 -2.83
N LYS A 136 -17.81 -10.88 -3.32
CA LYS A 136 -17.59 -11.23 -4.73
C LYS A 136 -18.48 -10.42 -5.67
N SER A 137 -19.76 -10.25 -5.31
CA SER A 137 -20.74 -9.49 -6.11
C SER A 137 -20.34 -8.03 -6.28
N ARG A 138 -20.02 -7.33 -5.17
CA ARG A 138 -19.59 -5.91 -5.23
C ARG A 138 -18.28 -5.72 -5.99
N ARG A 139 -17.35 -6.65 -5.84
CA ARG A 139 -16.12 -6.64 -6.65
C ARG A 139 -16.42 -6.72 -8.14
N LEU A 140 -17.27 -7.67 -8.55
CA LEU A 140 -17.64 -7.83 -9.96
C LEU A 140 -18.36 -6.59 -10.50
N ALA A 141 -19.25 -5.99 -9.72
CA ALA A 141 -19.91 -4.74 -10.11
C ALA A 141 -18.92 -3.58 -10.28
N TYR A 142 -17.96 -3.44 -9.35
CA TYR A 142 -16.92 -2.41 -9.44
C TYR A 142 -16.00 -2.63 -10.66
N THR A 143 -15.52 -3.86 -10.87
CA THR A 143 -14.71 -4.23 -12.04
C THR A 143 -15.46 -3.93 -13.35
N ALA A 144 -16.70 -4.40 -13.47
CA ALA A 144 -17.49 -4.20 -14.69
C ALA A 144 -17.75 -2.71 -14.97
N ALA A 145 -17.93 -1.89 -13.94
CA ALA A 145 -18.11 -0.45 -14.11
C ALA A 145 -16.84 0.25 -14.62
N LEU A 146 -15.65 -0.15 -14.15
CA LEU A 146 -14.38 0.38 -14.66
C LEU A 146 -14.16 -0.05 -16.13
N GLU A 147 -14.35 -1.33 -16.43
CA GLU A 147 -14.21 -1.88 -17.79
C GLU A 147 -15.18 -1.21 -18.78
N GLU A 148 -16.40 -0.89 -18.34
CA GLU A 148 -17.38 -0.15 -19.14
C GLU A 148 -16.88 1.27 -19.49
N VAL A 149 -16.27 1.99 -18.55
CA VAL A 149 -15.70 3.33 -18.81
C VAL A 149 -14.62 3.25 -19.88
N GLN A 150 -13.68 2.31 -19.75
CA GLN A 150 -12.61 2.13 -20.74
C GLN A 150 -13.17 1.77 -22.13
N LYS A 151 -14.20 0.91 -22.17
CA LYS A 151 -14.84 0.51 -23.43
C LYS A 151 -15.62 1.65 -24.09
N GLN A 152 -16.29 2.47 -23.29
CA GLN A 152 -17.19 3.50 -23.79
C GLN A 152 -16.46 4.81 -24.13
N PHE A 153 -15.36 5.12 -23.44
CA PHE A 153 -14.63 6.38 -23.56
C PHE A 153 -13.11 6.17 -23.74
N PRO A 154 -12.68 5.42 -24.76
CA PRO A 154 -11.26 5.14 -24.98
C PRO A 154 -10.45 6.44 -25.13
N ASP A 155 -9.21 6.43 -24.64
CA ASP A 155 -8.25 7.52 -24.68
C ASP A 155 -8.66 8.80 -23.90
N SER A 156 -9.76 8.74 -23.15
CA SER A 156 -10.18 9.85 -22.29
C SER A 156 -9.40 9.86 -20.97
N ASN A 157 -9.34 11.02 -20.29
CA ASN A 157 -8.77 11.09 -18.94
C ASN A 157 -9.46 10.11 -17.97
N SER A 158 -10.78 9.90 -18.13
CA SER A 158 -11.54 8.96 -17.30
C SER A 158 -11.22 7.50 -17.61
N ASP A 159 -10.83 7.17 -18.85
CA ASP A 159 -10.36 5.82 -19.23
C ASP A 159 -9.05 5.50 -18.51
N TYR A 160 -8.06 6.38 -18.57
CA TYR A 160 -6.78 6.17 -17.88
C TYR A 160 -6.91 6.15 -16.35
N GLU A 161 -7.78 6.99 -15.76
CA GLU A 161 -8.12 6.89 -14.33
C GLU A 161 -8.81 5.54 -14.02
N ALA A 162 -9.73 5.07 -14.86
CA ALA A 162 -10.40 3.78 -14.68
C ALA A 162 -9.40 2.61 -14.78
N GLY A 163 -8.50 2.63 -15.76
CA GLY A 163 -7.41 1.66 -15.93
C GLY A 163 -6.48 1.63 -14.71
N TRP A 164 -6.08 2.79 -14.19
CA TRP A 164 -5.30 2.88 -12.96
C TRP A 164 -6.05 2.31 -11.74
N MET A 165 -7.34 2.62 -11.59
CA MET A 165 -8.19 2.07 -10.52
C MET A 165 -8.33 0.55 -10.62
N LEU A 166 -8.44 0.02 -11.85
CA LEU A 166 -8.48 -1.41 -12.13
C LEU A 166 -7.15 -2.08 -11.81
N ALA A 167 -6.03 -1.46 -12.17
CA ALA A 167 -4.68 -1.92 -11.84
C ALA A 167 -4.49 -2.06 -10.32
N ARG A 168 -4.93 -1.07 -9.53
CA ARG A 168 -4.92 -1.14 -8.07
C ARG A 168 -5.77 -2.27 -7.51
N LEU A 169 -6.93 -2.53 -8.12
CA LEU A 169 -7.80 -3.63 -7.71
C LEU A 169 -7.13 -4.99 -7.97
N GLU A 170 -6.49 -5.17 -9.13
CA GLU A 170 -5.77 -6.39 -9.47
C GLU A 170 -4.51 -6.57 -8.61
N GLU A 171 -3.80 -5.49 -8.29
CA GLU A 171 -2.67 -5.50 -7.35
C GLU A 171 -3.12 -5.98 -5.96
N ALA A 172 -4.23 -5.46 -5.44
CA ALA A 172 -4.81 -5.90 -4.16
C ALA A 172 -5.28 -7.37 -4.17
N ARG A 173 -5.49 -7.95 -5.35
CA ARG A 173 -5.83 -9.38 -5.55
C ARG A 173 -4.60 -10.26 -5.81
N LEU A 174 -3.39 -9.70 -5.64
CA LEU A 174 -2.12 -10.36 -5.92
C LEU A 174 -1.96 -10.80 -7.39
N GLN A 175 -2.70 -10.15 -8.30
CA GLN A 175 -2.65 -10.39 -9.75
C GLN A 175 -1.66 -9.42 -10.42
N TYR A 176 -0.42 -9.43 -9.95
CA TYR A 176 0.59 -8.42 -10.31
C TYR A 176 0.87 -8.32 -11.82
N SER A 177 0.85 -9.42 -12.56
CA SER A 177 1.06 -9.38 -14.02
C SER A 177 -0.07 -8.66 -14.75
N LYS A 178 -1.32 -8.76 -14.26
CA LYS A 178 -2.45 -8.01 -14.84
C LYS A 178 -2.39 -6.54 -14.46
N ALA A 179 -2.09 -6.25 -13.20
CA ALA A 179 -1.92 -4.88 -12.72
C ALA A 179 -0.79 -4.15 -13.47
N LEU A 180 0.31 -4.84 -13.77
CA LEU A 180 1.44 -4.30 -14.52
C LEU A 180 1.01 -3.78 -15.91
N VAL A 181 0.25 -4.58 -16.66
CA VAL A 181 -0.26 -4.19 -17.99
C VAL A 181 -1.14 -2.96 -17.89
N LEU A 182 -2.10 -2.95 -16.96
CA LEU A 182 -3.02 -1.84 -16.78
C LEU A 182 -2.32 -0.54 -16.32
N TYR A 183 -1.31 -0.63 -15.46
CA TYR A 183 -0.53 0.55 -15.09
C TYR A 183 0.30 1.09 -16.26
N ALA A 184 0.78 0.22 -17.16
CA ALA A 184 1.58 0.61 -18.32
C ALA A 184 0.76 1.30 -19.43
N GLU A 185 -0.57 1.14 -19.41
CA GLU A 185 -1.50 1.84 -20.32
C GLU A 185 -1.69 3.32 -19.95
N VAL A 186 -1.32 3.75 -18.73
CA VAL A 186 -1.45 5.14 -18.29
C VAL A 186 -0.39 6.02 -18.99
N PRO A 187 -0.77 7.09 -19.73
CA PRO A 187 0.16 7.97 -20.43
C PRO A 187 1.09 8.73 -19.49
N ALA A 188 2.27 9.10 -19.98
CA ALA A 188 3.29 9.80 -19.20
C ALA A 188 2.91 11.23 -18.80
N ASP A 189 2.02 11.88 -19.56
CA ASP A 189 1.49 13.23 -19.30
C ASP A 189 0.22 13.22 -18.44
N HIS A 190 -0.33 12.04 -18.13
CA HIS A 190 -1.53 11.91 -17.30
C HIS A 190 -1.21 12.23 -15.82
N PRO A 191 -2.12 12.85 -15.05
CA PRO A 191 -1.90 13.15 -13.62
C PRO A 191 -1.56 11.92 -12.74
N ARG A 192 -1.96 10.72 -13.16
CA ARG A 192 -1.64 9.44 -12.49
C ARG A 192 -0.33 8.80 -12.93
N ALA A 193 0.44 9.40 -13.84
CA ALA A 193 1.65 8.78 -14.38
C ALA A 193 2.64 8.40 -13.26
N ALA A 194 2.91 9.30 -12.31
CA ALA A 194 3.81 9.03 -11.19
C ALA A 194 3.31 7.87 -10.29
N ASP A 195 2.02 7.86 -9.98
CA ASP A 195 1.37 6.79 -9.19
C ASP A 195 1.43 5.44 -9.94
N ALA A 196 1.21 5.46 -11.26
CA ALA A 196 1.24 4.29 -12.13
C ALA A 196 2.65 3.71 -12.24
N HIS A 197 3.67 4.56 -12.46
CA HIS A 197 5.09 4.15 -12.46
C HIS A 197 5.49 3.50 -11.13
N LEU A 198 5.04 4.04 -10.01
CA LEU A 198 5.26 3.43 -8.70
C LEU A 198 4.53 2.09 -8.56
N GLY A 199 3.32 1.97 -9.13
CA GLY A 199 2.58 0.71 -9.24
C GLY A 199 3.32 -0.36 -10.06
N ILE A 200 3.90 0.03 -11.20
CA ILE A 200 4.76 -0.81 -12.04
C ILE A 200 5.96 -1.33 -11.23
N ALA A 201 6.65 -0.44 -10.50
CA ALA A 201 7.77 -0.84 -9.65
C ALA A 201 7.36 -1.82 -8.54
N ARG A 202 6.17 -1.65 -7.94
CA ARG A 202 5.59 -2.63 -6.98
C ARG A 202 5.32 -3.97 -7.64
N CYS A 203 4.71 -3.97 -8.82
CA CYS A 203 4.38 -5.19 -9.54
C CYS A 203 5.63 -5.99 -9.92
N TYR A 204 6.67 -5.35 -10.46
CA TYR A 204 7.93 -6.03 -10.79
C TYR A 204 8.58 -6.68 -9.57
N GLU A 205 8.70 -5.96 -8.45
CA GLU A 205 9.27 -6.52 -7.22
C GLU A 205 8.52 -7.77 -6.76
N GLN A 206 7.18 -7.74 -6.77
CA GLN A 206 6.35 -8.86 -6.35
C GLN A 206 6.37 -10.04 -7.34
N ILE A 207 6.40 -9.77 -8.64
CA ILE A 207 6.55 -10.80 -9.68
C ILE A 207 7.89 -11.52 -9.51
N LEU A 208 8.98 -10.76 -9.36
CA LEU A 208 10.32 -11.33 -9.16
C LEU A 208 10.39 -12.16 -7.88
N GLN A 209 9.87 -11.65 -6.75
CA GLN A 209 9.81 -12.42 -5.50
C GLN A 209 9.06 -13.74 -5.66
N ARG A 210 7.92 -13.72 -6.35
CA ARG A 210 7.13 -14.94 -6.61
C ARG A 210 7.82 -15.91 -7.56
N LEU A 211 8.52 -15.42 -8.58
CA LEU A 211 9.27 -16.29 -9.49
C LEU A 211 10.45 -16.96 -8.75
N THR A 212 11.17 -16.20 -7.93
CA THR A 212 12.24 -16.74 -7.08
C THR A 212 11.72 -17.81 -6.12
N SER A 213 10.60 -17.57 -5.42
CA SER A 213 10.05 -18.55 -4.48
C SER A 213 9.54 -19.82 -5.16
N LEU A 214 9.16 -19.75 -6.44
CA LEU A 214 8.77 -20.89 -7.26
C LEU A 214 9.96 -21.55 -7.99
N GLY A 215 11.20 -21.11 -7.76
CA GLY A 215 12.39 -21.62 -8.46
C GLY A 215 12.36 -21.38 -9.97
N LYS A 216 11.61 -20.38 -10.45
CA LYS A 216 11.47 -20.06 -11.87
C LYS A 216 12.55 -19.08 -12.34
N PRO A 217 12.93 -19.09 -13.64
CA PRO A 217 13.92 -18.17 -14.16
C PRO A 217 13.44 -16.71 -14.05
N THR A 218 14.30 -15.85 -13.51
CA THR A 218 14.02 -14.42 -13.25
C THR A 218 14.77 -13.45 -14.15
N SER A 219 15.75 -13.92 -14.93
CA SER A 219 16.68 -13.06 -15.68
C SER A 219 15.99 -12.10 -16.66
N ALA A 220 15.07 -12.61 -17.49
CA ALA A 220 14.34 -11.79 -18.47
C ALA A 220 13.46 -10.74 -17.78
N TRP A 221 12.65 -11.16 -16.80
CA TRP A 221 11.80 -10.26 -16.01
C TRP A 221 12.62 -9.21 -15.25
N ARG A 222 13.79 -9.59 -14.74
CA ARG A 222 14.67 -8.67 -14.02
C ARG A 222 15.25 -7.62 -14.96
N GLN A 223 15.71 -8.04 -16.15
CA GLN A 223 16.27 -7.10 -17.12
C GLN A 223 15.21 -6.12 -17.62
N GLU A 224 14.00 -6.60 -17.93
CA GLU A 224 12.87 -5.76 -18.30
C GLU A 224 12.53 -4.75 -17.18
N ALA A 225 12.44 -5.22 -15.93
CA ALA A 225 12.19 -4.34 -14.79
C ALA A 225 13.28 -3.26 -14.64
N ILE A 226 14.55 -3.62 -14.80
CA ILE A 226 15.67 -2.66 -14.76
C ILE A 226 15.51 -1.61 -15.87
N ASP A 227 15.30 -2.06 -17.12
CA ASP A 227 15.21 -1.17 -18.27
C ASP A 227 14.02 -0.19 -18.16
N VAL A 228 12.89 -0.65 -17.63
CA VAL A 228 11.70 0.20 -17.42
C VAL A 228 11.91 1.17 -16.25
N LEU A 229 12.41 0.70 -15.10
CA LEU A 229 12.55 1.55 -13.93
C LEU A 229 13.70 2.56 -14.07
N GLU A 230 14.79 2.23 -14.77
CA GLU A 230 15.84 3.20 -15.10
C GLU A 230 15.28 4.37 -15.95
N LYS A 231 14.35 4.11 -16.89
CA LYS A 231 13.70 5.16 -17.68
C LYS A 231 12.89 6.14 -16.82
N TYR A 232 12.18 5.66 -15.80
CA TYR A 232 11.42 6.53 -14.90
C TYR A 232 12.29 7.41 -14.00
N LEU A 233 13.57 7.07 -13.85
CA LEU A 233 14.53 7.78 -13.01
C LEU A 233 15.46 8.73 -13.78
N VAL A 234 15.32 8.84 -15.11
CA VAL A 234 16.19 9.70 -15.95
C VAL A 234 16.20 11.15 -15.44
N ASN A 235 15.03 11.68 -15.04
CA ASN A 235 14.90 13.06 -14.57
C ASN A 235 15.02 13.22 -13.04
N PHE A 236 15.34 12.16 -12.29
CA PHE A 236 15.26 12.18 -10.83
C PHE A 236 16.12 13.27 -10.17
N ARG A 237 17.27 13.61 -10.76
CA ARG A 237 18.15 14.68 -10.25
C ARG A 237 17.59 16.09 -10.45
N ALA A 238 16.84 16.29 -11.54
CA ALA A 238 16.34 17.58 -11.99
C ALA A 238 14.88 17.83 -11.57
N GLU A 239 14.18 16.81 -11.07
CA GLU A 239 12.80 16.91 -10.63
C GLU A 239 12.65 17.87 -9.45
N SER A 240 11.59 18.67 -9.52
CA SER A 240 11.27 19.72 -8.53
C SER A 240 9.86 19.58 -7.95
N ASP A 241 8.98 18.81 -8.58
CA ASP A 241 7.68 18.48 -8.00
C ASP A 241 7.86 17.53 -6.81
N PRO A 242 7.47 17.92 -5.58
CA PRO A 242 7.66 17.09 -4.40
C PRO A 242 6.97 15.72 -4.45
N LEU A 243 5.81 15.60 -5.10
CA LEU A 243 5.05 14.35 -5.20
C LEU A 243 5.71 13.38 -6.19
N ILE A 244 6.18 13.90 -7.33
CA ILE A 244 6.90 13.11 -8.33
C ILE A 244 8.25 12.68 -7.75
N LEU A 245 8.96 13.59 -7.09
CA LEU A 245 10.27 13.32 -6.48
C LEU A 245 10.20 12.22 -5.41
N GLN A 246 9.15 12.20 -4.58
CA GLN A 246 8.93 11.12 -3.62
C GLN A 246 8.64 9.78 -4.32
N SER A 247 7.81 9.80 -5.36
CA SER A 247 7.49 8.60 -6.14
C SER A 247 8.75 8.03 -6.82
N GLN A 248 9.62 8.88 -7.38
CA GLN A 248 10.90 8.48 -7.94
C GLN A 248 11.86 7.92 -6.89
N ALA A 249 11.91 8.50 -5.68
CA ALA A 249 12.71 7.95 -4.59
C ALA A 249 12.24 6.55 -4.18
N ASP A 250 10.93 6.31 -4.11
CA ASP A 250 10.38 4.97 -3.86
C ASP A 250 10.67 3.98 -5.00
N ILE A 251 10.59 4.42 -6.25
CA ILE A 251 10.99 3.61 -7.42
C ILE A 251 12.48 3.26 -7.33
N ALA A 252 13.34 4.22 -6.98
CA ALA A 252 14.77 4.00 -6.83
C ALA A 252 15.11 3.02 -5.69
N LEU A 253 14.39 3.08 -4.55
CA LEU A 253 14.51 2.09 -3.47
C LEU A 253 14.19 0.67 -3.96
N ARG A 254 13.15 0.51 -4.78
CA ARG A 254 12.74 -0.79 -5.35
C ARG A 254 13.75 -1.30 -6.37
N LEU A 255 14.20 -0.43 -7.26
CA LEU A 255 15.25 -0.77 -8.23
C LEU A 255 16.56 -1.18 -7.53
N THR A 256 16.92 -0.52 -6.42
CA THR A 256 18.06 -0.91 -5.58
C THR A 256 17.90 -2.35 -5.07
N ARG A 257 16.72 -2.73 -4.56
CA ARG A 257 16.47 -4.12 -4.13
C ARG A 257 16.56 -5.11 -5.28
N ILE A 258 16.10 -4.72 -6.48
CA ILE A 258 16.24 -5.54 -7.69
C ILE A 258 17.71 -5.75 -8.04
N TYR A 259 18.57 -4.71 -7.92
CA TYR A 259 20.02 -4.85 -8.11
C TYR A 259 20.69 -5.74 -7.07
N LEU A 260 20.27 -5.64 -5.81
CA LEU A 260 20.83 -6.45 -4.73
C LEU A 260 20.39 -7.92 -4.80
N ASN A 261 19.24 -8.20 -5.42
CA ASN A 261 18.73 -9.55 -5.70
C ASN A 261 19.11 -10.08 -7.10
N ASP A 262 20.05 -9.44 -7.79
CA ASP A 262 20.61 -9.98 -9.03
C ASP A 262 21.68 -11.04 -8.72
N THR A 263 22.05 -11.85 -9.72
CA THR A 263 23.04 -12.92 -9.57
C THR A 263 24.13 -12.78 -10.65
N PRO A 264 25.31 -12.21 -10.32
CA PRO A 264 25.71 -11.64 -9.03
C PRO A 264 25.03 -10.28 -8.72
N PRO A 265 24.95 -9.88 -7.43
CA PRO A 265 24.37 -8.58 -7.07
C PRO A 265 25.13 -7.39 -7.67
N ARG A 266 24.40 -6.36 -8.12
CA ARG A 266 24.96 -5.15 -8.75
C ARG A 266 25.20 -4.04 -7.71
N TYR A 267 26.09 -4.29 -6.74
CA TYR A 267 26.31 -3.39 -5.60
C TYR A 267 26.68 -1.95 -5.99
N THR A 268 27.53 -1.74 -7.00
CA THR A 268 27.94 -0.38 -7.41
C THR A 268 26.76 0.45 -7.93
N LYS A 269 25.88 -0.14 -8.74
CA LYS A 269 24.67 0.53 -9.22
C LYS A 269 23.69 0.82 -8.08
N ALA A 270 23.55 -0.14 -7.15
CA ALA A 270 22.74 0.05 -5.94
C ALA A 270 23.25 1.23 -5.10
N ASN A 271 24.56 1.29 -4.83
CA ASN A 271 25.15 2.36 -4.02
C ASN A 271 24.92 3.76 -4.61
N GLN A 272 25.11 3.90 -5.92
CA GLN A 272 24.89 5.19 -6.62
C GLN A 272 23.45 5.70 -6.49
N LEU A 273 22.46 4.80 -6.56
CA LEU A 273 21.06 5.18 -6.35
C LEU A 273 20.79 5.55 -4.89
N LEU A 274 21.37 4.83 -3.95
CA LEU A 274 21.20 5.08 -2.52
C LEU A 274 21.78 6.44 -2.11
N GLU A 275 22.98 6.79 -2.56
CA GLU A 275 23.58 8.11 -2.37
C GLU A 275 22.68 9.23 -2.94
N LEU A 276 22.10 9.00 -4.13
CA LEU A 276 21.18 9.95 -4.75
C LEU A 276 19.89 10.12 -3.93
N ILE A 277 19.31 9.03 -3.41
CA ILE A 277 18.12 9.09 -2.56
C ILE A 277 18.42 9.85 -1.27
N ILE A 278 19.52 9.53 -0.59
CA ILE A 278 19.90 10.13 0.70
C ILE A 278 20.20 11.62 0.55
N SER A 279 20.94 12.02 -0.47
CA SER A 279 21.23 13.44 -0.76
C SER A 279 19.96 14.21 -1.11
N THR A 280 19.08 13.64 -1.92
CA THR A 280 17.78 14.23 -2.28
C THR A 280 16.90 14.42 -1.06
N ALA A 281 16.73 13.38 -0.24
CA ALA A 281 15.94 13.45 1.00
C ALA A 281 16.48 14.53 1.95
N SER A 282 17.80 14.60 2.13
CA SER A 282 18.45 15.60 2.99
C SER A 282 18.20 17.04 2.51
N ARG A 283 18.33 17.27 1.19
CA ARG A 283 18.00 18.57 0.56
C ARG A 283 16.53 18.93 0.78
N SER A 284 15.61 18.02 0.46
CA SER A 284 14.17 18.26 0.59
C SER A 284 13.74 18.52 2.04
N ILE A 285 14.28 17.79 3.02
CA ILE A 285 14.00 18.04 4.44
C ILE A 285 14.48 19.44 4.85
N THR A 286 15.66 19.86 4.38
CA THR A 286 16.25 21.16 4.70
C THR A 286 15.42 22.30 4.11
N GLU A 287 15.01 22.17 2.83
CA GLU A 287 14.13 23.12 2.16
C GLU A 287 12.75 23.21 2.83
N LEU A 288 12.15 22.08 3.20
CA LEU A 288 10.87 22.04 3.90
C LEU A 288 10.94 22.71 5.27
N LYS A 289 12.02 22.48 6.04
CA LYS A 289 12.23 23.14 7.34
C LYS A 289 12.36 24.66 7.18
N ARG A 290 13.10 25.13 6.18
CA ARG A 290 13.27 26.55 5.87
C ARG A 290 11.95 27.20 5.42
N ASN A 291 11.18 26.55 4.57
CA ASN A 291 9.93 27.10 4.04
C ASN A 291 8.79 27.09 5.07
N ASN A 292 8.82 26.19 6.06
CA ASN A 292 7.84 26.14 7.14
C ASN A 292 7.87 27.38 8.04
N GLU A 293 8.97 28.15 8.02
CA GLU A 293 9.08 29.43 8.71
C GLU A 293 8.34 30.56 7.97
N HIS A 294 7.94 30.36 6.70
CA HIS A 294 7.49 31.43 5.80
C HIS A 294 6.17 31.14 5.04
N ALA A 295 5.54 29.96 5.21
CA ALA A 295 4.37 29.55 4.43
C ALA A 295 3.09 29.32 5.26
N GLU A 296 1.92 29.60 4.65
CA GLU A 296 0.57 29.34 5.21
C GLU A 296 0.19 27.85 5.26
N ALA A 297 1.05 26.94 4.81
CA ALA A 297 0.80 25.50 4.86
C ALA A 297 0.68 25.05 6.33
N SER A 298 -0.35 24.24 6.64
CA SER A 298 -0.51 23.69 7.98
C SER A 298 0.77 22.95 8.40
N VAL A 299 1.35 23.33 9.53
CA VAL A 299 2.53 22.69 10.16
C VAL A 299 2.40 21.15 10.18
N ALA A 300 1.17 20.64 10.33
CA ALA A 300 0.88 19.21 10.30
C ALA A 300 1.14 18.55 8.94
N GLN A 301 0.90 19.25 7.82
CA GLN A 301 1.15 18.73 6.48
C GLN A 301 2.64 18.69 6.18
N THR A 302 3.37 19.77 6.50
CA THR A 302 4.84 19.80 6.36
C THR A 302 5.51 18.70 7.19
N ALA A 303 5.04 18.50 8.44
CA ALA A 303 5.54 17.43 9.30
C ALA A 303 5.35 16.03 8.69
N LYS A 304 4.19 15.75 8.06
CA LYS A 304 3.95 14.48 7.36
C LYS A 304 4.91 14.26 6.19
N VAL A 305 5.17 15.31 5.40
CA VAL A 305 6.10 15.23 4.26
C VAL A 305 7.54 14.99 4.74
N ILE A 306 7.97 15.68 5.81
CA ILE A 306 9.28 15.44 6.43
C ILE A 306 9.38 14.02 6.96
N GLN A 307 8.34 13.52 7.64
CA GLN A 307 8.30 12.15 8.13
C GLN A 307 8.47 11.15 6.97
N ARG A 308 7.78 11.37 5.84
CA ARG A 308 7.91 10.52 4.66
C ARG A 308 9.34 10.48 4.12
N TRP A 309 10.01 11.63 4.06
CA TRP A 309 11.42 11.69 3.64
C TRP A 309 12.36 10.98 4.61
N ASN A 310 12.13 11.10 5.92
CA ASN A 310 12.89 10.36 6.92
C ASN A 310 12.73 8.83 6.75
N GLU A 311 11.51 8.36 6.45
CA GLU A 311 11.25 6.93 6.19
C GLU A 311 11.99 6.43 4.94
N ILE A 312 12.01 7.22 3.86
CA ILE A 312 12.75 6.93 2.62
C ILE A 312 14.25 6.91 2.89
N ALA A 313 14.78 7.92 3.57
CA ALA A 313 16.20 8.02 3.90
C ALA A 313 16.65 6.85 4.80
N ASN A 314 15.86 6.48 5.80
CA ASN A 314 16.16 5.33 6.66
C ASN A 314 16.15 4.02 5.88
N GLN A 315 15.20 3.83 4.95
CA GLN A 315 15.21 2.68 4.04
C GLN A 315 16.46 2.63 3.16
N ALA A 316 16.88 3.77 2.62
CA ALA A 316 18.07 3.86 1.79
C ALA A 316 19.33 3.52 2.61
N ARG A 317 19.50 4.11 3.79
CA ARG A 317 20.65 3.83 4.68
C ARG A 317 20.76 2.36 5.07
N ARG A 318 19.62 1.67 5.28
CA ARG A 318 19.64 0.21 5.52
C ARG A 318 20.22 -0.56 4.35
N LEU A 319 19.77 -0.24 3.13
CA LEU A 319 20.27 -0.87 1.92
C LEU A 319 21.74 -0.49 1.64
N GLU A 320 22.17 0.70 2.06
CA GLU A 320 23.56 1.18 1.95
C GLU A 320 24.50 0.34 2.81
N ILE A 321 24.14 0.11 4.09
CA ILE A 321 24.89 -0.79 4.99
C ILE A 321 25.02 -2.18 4.37
N ILE A 322 23.93 -2.72 3.80
CA ILE A 322 23.95 -4.03 3.14
C ILE A 322 24.83 -4.03 1.89
N THR A 323 24.81 -2.95 1.11
CA THR A 323 25.60 -2.79 -0.10
C THR A 323 27.10 -2.75 0.24
N LEU A 324 27.49 -1.98 1.25
CA LEU A 324 28.87 -1.88 1.73
C LEU A 324 29.38 -3.21 2.30
N ALA A 325 28.55 -3.91 3.09
CA ALA A 325 28.89 -5.25 3.58
C ALA A 325 29.03 -6.26 2.44
N GLY A 326 28.11 -6.25 1.46
CA GLY A 326 28.15 -7.11 0.28
C GLY A 326 29.36 -6.88 -0.63
N GLN A 327 29.86 -5.64 -0.72
CA GLN A 327 31.09 -5.29 -1.43
C GLN A 327 32.37 -5.73 -0.72
N GLY A 328 32.28 -6.23 0.52
CA GLY A 328 33.45 -6.56 1.32
C GLY A 328 34.14 -5.33 1.92
N ASN A 329 33.41 -4.21 2.09
CA ASN A 329 33.87 -2.99 2.75
C ASN A 329 33.28 -2.86 4.18
N PRO A 330 33.57 -3.77 5.12
CA PRO A 330 32.96 -3.76 6.45
C PRO A 330 33.41 -2.55 7.28
N THR A 331 34.52 -1.89 6.93
CA THR A 331 35.01 -0.68 7.60
C THR A 331 34.12 0.53 7.31
N GLU A 332 33.71 0.70 6.05
CA GLU A 332 32.80 1.78 5.65
C GLU A 332 31.41 1.55 6.23
N ALA A 333 30.90 0.32 6.18
CA ALA A 333 29.64 -0.06 6.83
C ALA A 333 29.65 0.26 8.35
N ARG A 334 30.76 0.01 9.04
CA ARG A 334 30.94 0.38 10.46
C ARG A 334 30.93 1.88 10.67
N SER A 335 31.69 2.64 9.87
CA SER A 335 31.72 4.11 9.98
C SER A 335 30.33 4.74 9.78
N LEU A 336 29.53 4.17 8.87
CA LEU A 336 28.16 4.61 8.64
C LEU A 336 27.28 4.35 9.89
N VAL A 337 27.40 3.19 10.51
CA VAL A 337 26.66 2.89 11.76
C VAL A 337 27.14 3.78 12.91
N GLU A 338 28.43 4.05 13.03
CA GLU A 338 28.97 5.00 14.02
C GLU A 338 28.44 6.43 13.79
N SER A 339 28.25 6.85 12.53
CA SER A 339 27.62 8.14 12.23
C SER A 339 26.15 8.20 12.68
N LEU A 340 25.43 7.08 12.61
CA LEU A 340 24.04 6.96 13.07
C LEU A 340 23.93 6.97 14.59
N GLU A 341 24.92 6.38 15.29
CA GLU A 341 25.03 6.47 16.75
C GLU A 341 25.06 7.94 17.21
N ASN A 342 25.75 8.81 16.48
CA ASN A 342 25.82 10.24 16.77
C ASN A 342 24.53 11.02 16.45
N ALA A 343 23.73 10.53 15.49
CA ALA A 343 22.49 11.19 15.08
C ALA A 343 21.33 10.93 16.07
N GLY A 344 21.35 9.79 16.76
CA GLY A 344 20.51 9.50 17.92
C GLY A 344 19.93 8.09 17.95
N THR A 345 19.54 7.63 19.14
CA THR A 345 19.10 6.24 19.38
C THR A 345 17.93 5.79 18.51
N ASN A 346 16.98 6.69 18.21
CA ASN A 346 15.83 6.35 17.37
C ASN A 346 16.24 6.07 15.92
N GLU A 347 17.17 6.86 15.37
CA GLU A 347 17.64 6.69 13.99
C GLU A 347 18.47 5.42 13.87
N LEU A 348 19.36 5.17 14.84
CA LEU A 348 20.15 3.95 14.91
C LEU A 348 19.26 2.69 14.95
N LEU A 349 18.29 2.61 15.87
CA LEU A 349 17.40 1.45 15.97
C LEU A 349 16.49 1.31 14.74
N ALA A 350 16.02 2.42 14.16
CA ALA A 350 15.20 2.38 12.94
C ALA A 350 15.97 1.85 11.73
N VAL A 351 17.28 2.09 11.65
CA VAL A 351 18.14 1.54 10.60
C VAL A 351 18.50 0.08 10.93
N LEU A 352 18.99 -0.22 12.13
CA LEU A 352 19.49 -1.57 12.44
C LEU A 352 18.40 -2.65 12.45
N ASN A 353 17.20 -2.39 12.98
CA ASN A 353 16.12 -3.37 13.06
C ASN A 353 15.53 -3.76 11.71
N GLY A 354 15.83 -3.02 10.66
CA GLY A 354 15.35 -3.34 9.32
C GLY A 354 16.35 -4.10 8.47
N VAL A 355 17.62 -4.27 8.90
CA VAL A 355 18.65 -4.91 8.05
C VAL A 355 18.36 -6.40 7.83
N SER A 356 17.90 -7.08 8.86
CA SER A 356 17.46 -8.50 8.88
C SER A 356 16.13 -8.73 8.14
N GLN A 357 15.24 -7.73 8.13
CA GLN A 357 13.88 -7.82 7.59
C GLN A 357 13.82 -7.58 6.07
N ILE A 358 14.91 -7.11 5.46
CA ILE A 358 14.95 -6.91 4.01
C ILE A 358 15.08 -8.30 3.38
N ASN A 359 14.08 -8.67 2.57
CA ASN A 359 14.03 -9.90 1.79
C ASN A 359 15.05 -9.86 0.63
N LEU A 360 16.33 -9.93 0.98
CA LEU A 360 17.45 -10.06 0.05
C LEU A 360 18.04 -11.46 0.14
N ASP A 361 18.40 -12.02 -1.01
CA ASP A 361 19.14 -13.28 -1.04
C ASP A 361 20.62 -13.05 -0.74
N LEU A 362 20.91 -12.74 0.53
CA LEU A 362 22.26 -12.46 1.00
C LEU A 362 23.03 -13.76 1.19
N SER A 363 24.31 -13.75 0.82
CA SER A 363 25.22 -14.86 1.14
C SER A 363 25.32 -15.08 2.65
N ALA A 364 25.57 -16.33 3.09
CA ALA A 364 25.75 -16.64 4.51
C ALA A 364 26.84 -15.79 5.18
N LYS A 365 27.92 -15.50 4.45
CA LYS A 365 29.01 -14.62 4.91
C LYS A 365 28.52 -13.19 5.14
N THR A 366 27.81 -12.60 4.18
CA THR A 366 27.27 -11.24 4.30
C THR A 366 26.25 -11.13 5.43
N ARG A 367 25.38 -12.13 5.60
CA ARG A 367 24.43 -12.18 6.74
C ARG A 367 25.17 -12.19 8.08
N TYR A 368 26.22 -13.00 8.20
CA TYR A 368 27.03 -13.06 9.40
C TYR A 368 27.72 -11.72 9.70
N GLU A 369 28.33 -11.08 8.70
CA GLU A 369 29.00 -9.78 8.85
C GLU A 369 28.03 -8.67 9.27
N LEU A 370 26.82 -8.66 8.70
CA LEU A 370 25.75 -7.74 9.11
C LEU A 370 25.28 -8.01 10.53
N GLY A 371 25.10 -9.29 10.90
CA GLY A 371 24.76 -9.69 12.26
C GLY A 371 25.80 -9.23 13.28
N GLN A 372 27.09 -9.36 12.96
CA GLN A 372 28.19 -8.85 13.81
C GLN A 372 28.14 -7.33 13.98
N LEU A 373 27.84 -6.60 12.89
CA LEU A 373 27.69 -5.16 12.93
C LEU A 373 26.50 -4.73 13.80
N GLN A 374 25.33 -5.35 13.60
CA GLN A 374 24.13 -5.11 14.42
C GLN A 374 24.41 -5.41 15.89
N LEU A 375 25.04 -6.55 16.19
CA LEU A 375 25.35 -6.97 17.56
C LEU A 375 26.24 -5.94 18.26
N LYS A 376 27.33 -5.52 17.63
CA LYS A 376 28.27 -4.55 18.20
C LYS A 376 27.60 -3.22 18.57
N SER A 377 26.70 -2.72 17.72
CA SER A 377 25.99 -1.47 17.98
C SER A 377 24.86 -1.63 18.99
N ALA A 378 24.16 -2.77 18.98
CA ALA A 378 23.14 -3.07 19.98
C ALA A 378 23.76 -3.25 21.38
N GLU A 379 24.90 -3.92 21.51
CA GLU A 379 25.62 -4.09 22.78
C GLU A 379 26.02 -2.77 23.43
N LYS A 380 26.39 -1.75 22.64
CA LYS A 380 26.64 -0.40 23.16
C LYS A 380 25.39 0.23 23.78
N LEU A 381 24.21 -0.01 23.19
CA LEU A 381 22.94 0.50 23.71
C LEU A 381 22.47 -0.25 24.97
N ILE A 382 22.87 -1.52 25.15
CA ILE A 382 22.55 -2.28 26.36
C ILE A 382 23.06 -1.56 27.61
N GLY A 383 24.25 -0.96 27.56
CA GLY A 383 24.82 -0.21 28.69
C GLY A 383 24.00 1.01 29.12
N ARG A 384 23.08 1.48 28.26
CA ARG A 384 22.16 2.60 28.52
C ARG A 384 20.69 2.15 28.49
N ARG A 385 20.41 0.86 28.64
CA ARG A 385 19.04 0.31 28.50
C ARG A 385 18.03 0.98 29.43
N ASP A 386 18.45 1.39 30.61
CA ASP A 386 17.58 2.06 31.58
C ASP A 386 17.16 3.47 31.14
N GLU A 387 17.96 4.14 30.33
CA GLU A 387 17.66 5.45 29.73
C GLU A 387 16.67 5.35 28.55
N LEU A 388 16.48 4.15 28.01
CA LEU A 388 15.60 3.90 26.88
C LEU A 388 14.14 3.86 27.31
N ASN A 389 13.27 4.45 26.50
CA ASN A 389 11.82 4.32 26.67
C ASN A 389 11.35 2.88 26.30
N PRO A 390 10.15 2.45 26.71
CA PRO A 390 9.67 1.08 26.47
C PRO A 390 9.71 0.64 25.00
N ARG A 391 9.38 1.54 24.08
CA ARG A 391 9.40 1.26 22.63
C ARG A 391 10.84 1.06 22.12
N GLN A 392 11.78 1.88 22.59
CA GLN A 392 13.20 1.74 22.27
C GLN A 392 13.79 0.45 22.85
N ARG A 393 13.39 0.06 24.06
CA ARG A 393 13.80 -1.22 24.66
C ARG A 393 13.32 -2.41 23.84
N GLN A 394 12.05 -2.40 23.43
CA GLN A 394 11.50 -3.44 22.55
C GLN A 394 12.24 -3.49 21.20
N GLN A 395 12.53 -2.32 20.61
CA GLN A 395 13.32 -2.23 19.39
C GLN A 395 14.75 -2.76 19.58
N LEU A 396 15.40 -2.47 20.71
CA LEU A 396 16.72 -3.00 21.03
C LEU A 396 16.70 -4.52 21.20
N ASP A 397 15.69 -5.05 21.90
CA ASP A 397 15.54 -6.49 22.10
C ASP A 397 15.34 -7.24 20.78
N LEU A 398 14.58 -6.66 19.84
CA LEU A 398 14.44 -7.19 18.48
C LEU A 398 15.77 -7.15 17.71
N CYS A 399 16.50 -6.02 17.78
CA CYS A 399 17.83 -5.88 17.17
C CYS A 399 18.78 -6.99 17.62
N LEU A 400 18.85 -7.21 18.94
CA LEU A 400 19.71 -8.23 19.55
C LEU A 400 19.30 -9.63 19.11
N ALA A 401 18.00 -9.94 19.14
CA ALA A 401 17.48 -11.23 18.72
C ALA A 401 17.87 -11.56 17.27
N GLU A 402 17.68 -10.61 16.36
CA GLU A 402 18.01 -10.74 14.93
C GLU A 402 19.53 -10.84 14.71
N ALA A 403 20.33 -10.06 15.44
CA ALA A 403 21.79 -10.12 15.37
C ALA A 403 22.35 -11.46 15.87
N TYR A 404 21.79 -12.00 16.96
CA TYR A 404 22.16 -13.33 17.44
C TYR A 404 21.76 -14.43 16.46
N LEU A 405 20.59 -14.33 15.80
CA LEU A 405 20.22 -15.25 14.72
C LEU A 405 21.22 -15.20 13.56
N ALA A 406 21.54 -14.00 13.07
CA ALA A 406 22.45 -13.81 11.95
C ALA A 406 23.88 -14.30 12.26
N THR A 407 24.26 -14.33 13.54
CA THR A 407 25.56 -14.84 14.02
C THR A 407 25.52 -16.28 14.53
N ASN A 408 24.44 -17.03 14.24
CA ASN A 408 24.22 -18.43 14.65
C ASN A 408 24.22 -18.68 16.18
N GLN A 409 23.92 -17.66 16.98
CA GLN A 409 23.79 -17.74 18.43
C GLN A 409 22.33 -18.00 18.83
N HIS A 410 21.77 -19.12 18.40
CA HIS A 410 20.33 -19.43 18.50
C HIS A 410 19.76 -19.40 19.92
N ILE A 411 20.52 -19.84 20.93
CA ILE A 411 20.08 -19.85 22.33
C ILE A 411 19.89 -18.42 22.85
N ARG A 412 20.83 -17.51 22.57
CA ARG A 412 20.72 -16.10 22.96
C ARG A 412 19.60 -15.40 22.20
N ALA A 413 19.43 -15.71 20.92
CA ALA A 413 18.30 -15.21 20.15
C ALA A 413 16.96 -15.63 20.78
N LEU A 414 16.85 -16.90 21.20
CA LEU A 414 15.64 -17.44 21.83
C LEU A 414 15.26 -16.68 23.10
N GLU A 415 16.23 -16.34 23.96
CA GLU A 415 15.97 -15.55 25.19
C GLU A 415 15.30 -14.21 24.88
N HIS A 416 15.80 -13.47 23.88
CA HIS A 416 15.23 -12.18 23.48
C HIS A 416 13.86 -12.34 22.81
N TYR A 417 13.69 -13.32 21.91
CA TYR A 417 12.40 -13.56 21.26
C TYR A 417 11.32 -14.02 22.25
N GLN A 418 11.67 -14.79 23.27
CA GLN A 418 10.74 -15.16 24.33
C GLN A 418 10.26 -13.93 25.13
N GLU A 419 11.15 -12.98 25.41
CA GLU A 419 10.78 -11.74 26.09
C GLU A 419 9.86 -10.86 25.22
N LEU A 420 10.17 -10.73 23.93
CA LEU A 420 9.29 -10.06 22.97
C LEU A 420 7.90 -10.73 22.91
N LEU A 421 7.86 -12.06 22.92
CA LEU A 421 6.61 -12.80 22.89
C LEU A 421 5.77 -12.63 24.17
N LYS A 422 6.39 -12.41 25.34
CA LYS A 422 5.64 -12.08 26.57
C LYS A 422 4.89 -10.76 26.44
N GLN A 423 5.47 -9.78 25.73
CA GLN A 423 4.86 -8.48 25.49
C GLN A 423 3.76 -8.53 24.42
N ALA A 424 3.92 -9.42 23.43
CA ALA A 424 2.97 -9.61 22.33
C ALA A 424 2.55 -11.09 22.17
N PRO A 425 1.79 -11.67 23.12
CA PRO A 425 1.56 -13.12 23.20
C PRO A 425 0.72 -13.71 22.06
N LYS A 426 0.10 -12.86 21.23
CA LYS A 426 -0.74 -13.26 20.09
C LYS A 426 -0.06 -13.02 18.74
N ASP A 427 1.18 -12.53 18.72
CA ASP A 427 1.92 -12.31 17.47
C ASP A 427 2.34 -13.65 16.87
N THR A 428 1.67 -14.06 15.80
CA THR A 428 1.90 -15.35 15.14
C THR A 428 3.29 -15.46 14.53
N ALA A 429 3.88 -14.35 14.07
CA ALA A 429 5.24 -14.36 13.53
C ALA A 429 6.27 -14.64 14.64
N LEU A 430 6.12 -13.98 15.79
CA LEU A 430 6.98 -14.24 16.96
C LEU A 430 6.79 -15.65 17.51
N ILE A 431 5.55 -16.17 17.57
CA ILE A 431 5.29 -17.55 17.99
C ILE A 431 6.03 -18.54 17.07
N LYS A 432 5.94 -18.35 15.75
CA LYS A 432 6.62 -19.20 14.77
C LYS A 432 8.14 -19.16 14.93
N GLN A 433 8.71 -17.96 15.07
CA GLN A 433 10.15 -17.79 15.24
C GLN A 433 10.66 -18.46 16.53
N VAL A 434 9.94 -18.30 17.65
CA VAL A 434 10.28 -18.97 18.92
C VAL A 434 10.17 -20.49 18.79
N ALA A 435 9.14 -21.01 18.12
CA ALA A 435 8.97 -22.45 17.91
C ALA A 435 10.13 -23.06 17.12
N GLN A 436 10.55 -22.41 16.03
CA GLN A 436 11.71 -22.84 15.22
C GLN A 436 13.03 -22.77 16.00
N LEU A 437 13.22 -21.75 16.84
CA LEU A 437 14.42 -21.66 17.69
C LEU A 437 14.46 -22.73 18.77
N LEU A 438 13.30 -23.09 19.34
CA LEU A 438 13.17 -24.19 20.28
C LEU A 438 13.43 -25.56 19.63
N GLU A 439 13.00 -25.75 18.38
CA GLU A 439 13.40 -26.93 17.59
C GLU A 439 14.92 -27.02 17.44
N HIS A 440 15.56 -25.89 17.09
CA HIS A 440 17.01 -25.84 16.95
C HIS A 440 17.78 -26.05 18.26
N CYS A 441 17.20 -25.64 19.41
CA CYS A 441 17.74 -25.96 20.73
C CYS A 441 17.84 -27.48 20.96
N GLY A 442 16.91 -28.27 20.41
CA GLY A 442 17.00 -29.74 20.33
C GLY A 442 16.90 -30.51 21.65
N THR A 443 16.88 -29.85 22.81
CA THR A 443 16.67 -30.54 24.10
C THR A 443 15.22 -31.01 24.22
N LYS A 444 14.96 -32.11 24.96
CA LYS A 444 13.60 -32.61 25.19
C LYS A 444 12.65 -31.55 25.77
N VAL A 445 13.17 -30.66 26.63
CA VAL A 445 12.40 -29.55 27.20
C VAL A 445 12.06 -28.53 26.12
N CYS A 446 13.05 -28.10 25.34
CA CYS A 446 12.84 -27.18 24.22
C CYS A 446 11.84 -27.74 23.19
N LEU A 447 11.95 -29.01 22.81
CA LEU A 447 11.05 -29.65 21.85
C LEU A 447 9.60 -29.73 22.36
N ARG A 448 9.39 -29.99 23.65
CA ARG A 448 8.05 -29.95 24.26
C ARG A 448 7.46 -28.54 24.25
N GLU A 449 8.28 -27.53 24.53
CA GLU A 449 7.85 -26.13 24.41
C GLU A 449 7.54 -25.75 22.95
N ALA A 450 8.36 -26.19 21.99
CA ALA A 450 8.13 -25.98 20.57
C ALA A 450 6.78 -26.55 20.14
N ALA A 451 6.47 -27.79 20.53
CA ALA A 451 5.19 -28.43 20.26
C ALA A 451 4.00 -27.61 20.82
N GLN A 452 4.14 -27.00 22.00
CA GLN A 452 3.11 -26.11 22.55
C GLN A 452 2.94 -24.85 21.68
N LYS A 453 4.03 -24.23 21.21
CA LYS A 453 3.97 -23.05 20.33
C LYS A 453 3.34 -23.39 18.99
N TRP A 454 3.68 -24.53 18.39
CA TRP A 454 3.05 -24.98 17.15
C TRP A 454 1.57 -25.30 17.30
N ARG A 455 1.13 -25.87 18.44
CA ARG A 455 -0.30 -26.07 18.74
C ARG A 455 -1.07 -24.73 18.79
N LEU A 456 -0.46 -23.66 19.30
CA LEU A 456 -1.07 -22.33 19.27
C LEU A 456 -1.28 -21.85 17.83
N LEU A 457 -0.28 -21.99 16.97
CA LEU A 457 -0.38 -21.62 15.54
C LEU A 457 -1.41 -22.48 14.82
N GLU A 458 -1.40 -23.79 15.05
CA GLU A 458 -2.36 -24.72 14.48
C GLU A 458 -3.81 -24.34 14.84
N SER A 459 -4.07 -23.96 16.09
CA SER A 459 -5.41 -23.57 16.55
C SER A 459 -5.93 -22.27 15.94
N ALA A 460 -5.03 -21.41 15.45
CA ALA A 460 -5.38 -20.16 14.80
C ALA A 460 -5.73 -20.33 13.31
N GLU A 461 -5.41 -21.48 12.73
CA GLU A 461 -5.55 -21.74 11.30
C GLU A 461 -6.77 -22.62 10.98
N LYS A 462 -7.27 -22.51 9.74
CA LYS A 462 -8.39 -23.35 9.29
C LYS A 462 -7.91 -24.81 9.10
N PRO A 463 -8.58 -25.82 9.68
CA PRO A 463 -8.21 -27.23 9.49
C PRO A 463 -8.09 -27.62 8.01
N GLY A 464 -7.02 -28.35 7.67
CA GLY A 464 -6.71 -28.80 6.31
C GLY A 464 -6.12 -27.74 5.37
N SER A 465 -5.96 -26.49 5.83
CA SER A 465 -5.22 -25.47 5.06
C SER A 465 -3.71 -25.74 5.08
N ILE A 466 -2.96 -25.18 4.12
CA ILE A 466 -1.50 -25.33 4.05
C ILE A 466 -0.81 -24.87 5.35
N PRO A 467 -1.10 -23.69 5.93
CA PRO A 467 -0.48 -23.27 7.20
C PRO A 467 -0.81 -24.20 8.37
N TRP A 468 -2.03 -24.73 8.41
CA TRP A 468 -2.45 -25.70 9.42
C TRP A 468 -1.69 -27.02 9.29
N LEU A 469 -1.51 -27.52 8.06
CA LEU A 469 -0.76 -28.75 7.79
C LEU A 469 0.73 -28.59 8.09
N ASP A 470 1.32 -27.43 7.78
CA ASP A 470 2.70 -27.06 8.14
C ASP A 470 2.88 -27.09 9.67
N ALA A 471 2.01 -26.40 10.42
CA ALA A 471 2.06 -26.42 11.88
C ALA A 471 1.86 -27.84 12.45
N ARG A 472 0.93 -28.63 11.88
CA ARG A 472 0.69 -30.02 12.29
C ARG A 472 1.92 -30.90 12.08
N LEU A 473 2.62 -30.75 10.96
CA LEU A 473 3.86 -31.48 10.67
C LEU A 473 4.90 -31.22 11.76
N HIS A 474 5.15 -29.95 12.07
CA HIS A 474 6.08 -29.55 13.13
C HIS A 474 5.67 -30.09 14.52
N ILE A 475 4.37 -30.15 14.84
CA ILE A 475 3.90 -30.79 16.09
C ILE A 475 4.26 -32.27 16.11
N VAL A 476 4.06 -33.01 15.01
CA VAL A 476 4.40 -34.44 14.96
C VAL A 476 5.91 -34.63 15.11
N GLU A 477 6.72 -33.85 14.39
CA GLU A 477 8.19 -33.89 14.46
C GLU A 477 8.70 -33.63 15.88
N THR A 478 8.31 -32.51 16.48
CA THR A 478 8.73 -32.12 17.84
C THR A 478 8.26 -33.09 18.92
N THR A 479 7.03 -33.62 18.79
CA THR A 479 6.48 -34.60 19.74
C THR A 479 7.24 -35.92 19.65
N PHE A 480 7.53 -36.41 18.43
CA PHE A 480 8.34 -37.60 18.22
C PHE A 480 9.75 -37.42 18.81
N ASP A 481 10.43 -36.31 18.49
CA ASP A 481 11.81 -36.07 18.91
C ASP A 481 11.96 -35.79 20.41
N SER A 482 10.89 -35.32 21.07
CA SER A 482 10.85 -35.21 22.53
C SER A 482 10.69 -36.56 23.26
N GLY A 483 10.33 -37.63 22.54
CA GLY A 483 10.15 -39.00 23.02
C GLY A 483 8.70 -39.46 23.22
N ASP A 484 7.70 -38.67 22.84
CA ASP A 484 6.27 -39.02 22.94
C ASP A 484 5.76 -39.68 21.65
N GLU A 485 6.43 -40.77 21.23
CA GLU A 485 6.23 -41.40 19.91
C GLU A 485 4.79 -41.87 19.66
N SER A 486 4.09 -42.34 20.69
CA SER A 486 2.71 -42.82 20.57
C SER A 486 1.75 -41.71 20.15
N GLU A 487 1.95 -40.49 20.68
CA GLU A 487 1.12 -39.34 20.31
C GLU A 487 1.46 -38.90 18.88
N ALA A 488 2.75 -38.83 18.53
CA ALA A 488 3.19 -38.49 17.19
C ALA A 488 2.63 -39.44 16.12
N ARG A 489 2.71 -40.76 16.34
CA ARG A 489 2.13 -41.78 15.43
C ARG A 489 0.63 -41.59 15.23
N LYS A 490 -0.10 -41.33 16.32
CA LYS A 490 -1.55 -41.10 16.27
C LYS A 490 -1.88 -39.83 15.48
N LEU A 491 -1.20 -38.73 15.78
CA LEU A 491 -1.42 -37.43 15.11
C LEU A 491 -1.12 -37.53 13.62
N LEU A 492 -0.02 -38.18 13.25
CA LEU A 492 0.35 -38.40 11.85
C LEU A 492 -0.71 -39.24 11.12
N GLY A 493 -1.09 -40.38 11.69
CA GLY A 493 -2.07 -41.28 11.09
C GLY A 493 -3.44 -40.62 10.88
N VAL A 494 -3.94 -39.89 11.89
CA VAL A 494 -5.20 -39.14 11.78
C VAL A 494 -5.11 -38.04 10.73
N THR A 495 -3.99 -37.32 10.66
CA THR A 495 -3.80 -36.24 9.68
C THR A 495 -3.82 -36.77 8.25
N MET A 496 -3.07 -37.84 7.97
CA MET A 496 -3.01 -38.46 6.64
C MET A 496 -4.34 -39.10 6.23
N LEU A 497 -5.14 -39.60 7.19
CA LEU A 497 -6.45 -40.17 6.93
C LEU A 497 -7.49 -39.09 6.56
N LEU A 498 -7.51 -37.98 7.29
CA LEU A 498 -8.50 -36.92 7.10
C LEU A 498 -8.15 -35.97 5.95
N TYR A 499 -6.86 -35.83 5.63
CA TYR A 499 -6.35 -34.90 4.62
C TYR A 499 -5.37 -35.59 3.66
N PRO A 500 -5.84 -36.49 2.78
CA PRO A 500 -4.98 -37.31 1.91
C PRO A 500 -4.15 -36.50 0.90
N ASP A 501 -4.63 -35.31 0.53
CA ASP A 501 -3.93 -34.43 -0.41
C ASP A 501 -2.72 -33.70 0.23
N LEU A 502 -2.67 -33.61 1.57
CA LEU A 502 -1.57 -33.02 2.37
C LEU A 502 -1.11 -31.61 1.92
N GLY A 503 -1.99 -30.84 1.26
CA GLY A 503 -1.77 -29.46 0.90
C GLY A 503 -1.07 -29.31 -0.45
N ASN A 504 0.27 -29.32 -0.46
CA ASN A 504 1.09 -29.17 -1.67
C ASN A 504 2.12 -30.31 -1.78
N ASP A 505 2.79 -30.41 -2.93
CA ASP A 505 3.74 -31.49 -3.20
C ASP A 505 4.92 -31.51 -2.21
N GLU A 506 5.37 -30.35 -1.75
CA GLU A 506 6.45 -30.21 -0.76
C GLU A 506 6.06 -30.76 0.62
N LEU A 507 4.91 -30.34 1.16
CA LEU A 507 4.42 -30.85 2.45
C LEU A 507 4.11 -32.34 2.36
N LYS A 508 3.53 -32.80 1.25
CA LYS A 508 3.26 -34.21 1.02
C LYS A 508 4.55 -35.04 1.10
N LEU A 509 5.64 -34.57 0.49
CA LEU A 509 6.95 -35.22 0.59
C LEU A 509 7.44 -35.26 2.05
N ARG A 510 7.42 -34.13 2.76
CA ARG A 510 7.86 -34.06 4.17
C ARG A 510 7.06 -34.98 5.09
N PHE A 511 5.73 -35.06 4.92
CA PHE A 511 4.88 -35.99 5.68
C PHE A 511 5.23 -37.46 5.39
N GLN A 512 5.54 -37.80 4.15
CA GLN A 512 5.97 -39.16 3.77
C GLN A 512 7.34 -39.51 4.37
N GLU A 513 8.30 -38.59 4.32
CA GLU A 513 9.62 -38.74 4.96
C GLU A 513 9.48 -38.96 6.47
N LEU A 514 8.62 -38.16 7.13
CA LEU A 514 8.34 -38.31 8.56
C LEU A 514 7.66 -39.65 8.87
N GLN A 515 6.72 -40.09 8.04
CA GLN A 515 6.08 -41.41 8.19
C GLN A 515 7.11 -42.54 8.13
N GLN A 516 8.03 -42.49 7.17
CA GLN A 516 9.11 -43.49 7.05
C GLN A 516 10.04 -43.44 8.27
N ARG A 517 10.35 -42.24 8.79
CA ARG A 517 11.20 -42.05 9.97
C ARG A 517 10.56 -42.62 11.24
N ILE A 518 9.25 -42.48 11.41
CA ILE A 518 8.51 -42.94 12.61
C ILE A 518 8.23 -44.46 12.57
N GLN A 519 8.23 -45.06 11.38
CA GLN A 519 8.05 -46.50 11.18
C GLN A 519 9.34 -47.33 11.32
N LYS A 520 10.51 -46.70 11.12
CA LYS A 520 11.81 -47.28 11.48
C LYS A 520 11.99 -47.25 13.00
#